data_AF-K1UKB1-F1
#
_entry.id   AF-K1UKB1-F1
#
_cell.length_a   1.000
_cell.length_b   1.000
_cell.length_c   1.000
_cell.angle_alpha   90.00
_cell.angle_beta   90.00
_cell.angle_gamma   90.00
#
_symmetry.space_group_name_H-M   'P 1'
#
loop_
_entity.id
_entity.type
_entity.pdbx_description
1 polymer ?
#
loop_
_entity_poly.entity_id
_entity_poly.type
_entity_poly.pdbx_seq_one_letter_code
_entity_poly.pdbx_strand_id
1 'polypeptide(L)' 'CEGFIGEEPIGENGFGYDPIFMIDDDTSMACLTDEEKNRISHRAKALEKLVAELSKK' A
#
# COMPACT_ATOMS: atom_id res chain seq x y z
N CYS A 1 -1.61 5.09 4.50
CA CYS A 1 -2.88 5.09 3.78
C CYS A 1 -4.01 4.72 4.69
N GLU A 2 -4.99 5.62 4.78
CA GLU A 2 -6.32 5.23 5.22
C GLU A 2 -7.03 4.56 4.03
N GLY A 3 -8.05 3.76 4.32
CA GLY A 3 -8.79 2.95 3.37
C GLY A 3 -9.90 2.19 4.10
N PHE A 4 -10.65 1.38 3.37
CA PHE A 4 -11.76 0.58 3.93
C PHE A 4 -11.74 -0.85 3.39
N ILE A 5 -12.54 -1.72 3.97
CA ILE A 5 -12.65 -3.12 3.55
C ILE A 5 -13.78 -3.26 2.55
N GLY A 6 -13.48 -3.75 1.35
CA GLY A 6 -14.46 -4.04 0.30
C GLY A 6 -15.22 -5.33 0.56
N GLU A 7 -16.37 -5.47 -0.10
CA GLU A 7 -17.22 -6.68 0.01
C GLU A 7 -16.70 -7.84 -0.86
N GLU A 8 -15.99 -7.53 -1.94
CA GLU A 8 -15.42 -8.51 -2.88
C GLU A 8 -13.94 -8.20 -3.16
N PRO A 9 -13.11 -9.22 -3.46
CA PRO A 9 -11.71 -9.02 -3.83
C PRO A 9 -11.60 -8.44 -5.25
N ILE A 10 -10.78 -7.40 -5.41
CA ILE A 10 -10.48 -6.74 -6.69
C ILE A 10 -8.96 -6.73 -6.88
N GLY A 11 -8.46 -7.05 -8.07
CA GLY A 11 -7.03 -7.06 -8.39
C GLY A 11 -6.29 -8.37 -8.05
N GLU A 12 -5.11 -8.55 -8.65
CA GLU A 12 -4.35 -9.81 -8.59
C GLU A 12 -2.94 -9.65 -7.99
N ASN A 13 -2.46 -8.42 -7.79
CA ASN A 13 -1.12 -8.16 -7.28
C ASN A 13 -1.06 -8.19 -5.74
N GLY A 14 0.16 -8.20 -5.21
CA GLY A 14 0.38 -8.10 -3.77
C GLY A 14 0.11 -9.41 -3.02
N PHE A 15 -0.34 -9.31 -1.77
CA PHE A 15 -0.52 -10.45 -0.87
C PHE A 15 -1.49 -10.14 0.29
N GLY A 16 -1.99 -11.18 0.95
CA GLY A 16 -2.81 -11.04 2.15
C GLY A 16 -4.12 -10.32 1.87
N TYR A 17 -4.37 -9.21 2.57
CA TYR A 17 -5.63 -8.44 2.46
C TYR A 17 -5.63 -7.42 1.32
N ASP A 18 -4.58 -7.33 0.52
CA ASP A 18 -4.49 -6.35 -0.57
C ASP A 18 -5.72 -6.37 -1.51
N PRO A 19 -6.29 -7.52 -1.89
CA PRO A 19 -7.45 -7.55 -2.79
C PRO A 19 -8.73 -6.95 -2.22
N ILE A 20 -8.85 -6.86 -0.89
CA ILE A 20 -10.06 -6.31 -0.22
C ILE A 20 -9.78 -5.00 0.49
N PHE A 21 -8.53 -4.52 0.51
CA PHE A 21 -8.16 -3.25 1.12
C PHE A 21 -8.30 -2.14 0.08
N MET A 22 -9.42 -1.43 0.14
CA MET A 22 -9.82 -0.41 -0.82
C MET A 22 -9.16 0.94 -0.51
N ILE A 23 -8.59 1.57 -1.53
CA ILE A 23 -7.99 2.92 -1.47
C ILE A 23 -8.92 4.00 -2.05
N ASP A 24 -9.89 3.58 -2.85
CA ASP A 24 -11.07 4.32 -3.32
C ASP A 24 -12.21 3.33 -3.58
N ASP A 25 -13.32 3.78 -4.16
CA ASP A 25 -14.52 2.93 -4.35
C ASP A 25 -14.31 1.75 -5.30
N ASP A 26 -13.38 1.84 -6.25
CA ASP A 26 -13.20 0.86 -7.34
C ASP A 26 -11.79 0.21 -7.34
N THR A 27 -10.88 0.68 -6.49
CA THR A 27 -9.46 0.29 -6.51
C THR A 27 -9.02 -0.27 -5.17
N SER A 28 -8.54 -1.51 -5.18
CA SER A 28 -7.87 -2.13 -4.04
C SER A 28 -6.35 -1.93 -4.10
N MET A 29 -5.67 -2.26 -3.01
CA MET A 29 -4.19 -2.33 -3.00
C MET A 29 -3.63 -3.38 -3.95
N ALA A 30 -4.39 -4.43 -4.29
CA ALA A 30 -3.98 -5.45 -5.26
C ALA A 30 -4.11 -5.00 -6.72
N CYS A 31 -4.80 -3.88 -7.00
CA CYS A 31 -4.82 -3.28 -8.33
C CYS A 31 -3.52 -2.55 -8.65
N LEU A 32 -2.77 -2.12 -7.63
CA LEU A 32 -1.53 -1.38 -7.80
C LEU A 32 -0.39 -2.31 -8.22
N THR A 33 0.51 -1.79 -9.05
CA THR A 33 1.81 -2.42 -9.27
C THR A 33 2.67 -2.34 -8.01
N ASP A 34 3.67 -3.22 -7.89
CA ASP A 34 4.65 -3.15 -6.80
C ASP A 34 5.32 -1.77 -6.72
N GLU A 35 5.54 -1.13 -7.86
CA GLU A 35 6.21 0.18 -7.94
C GLU A 35 5.32 1.32 -7.42
N GLU A 36 4.02 1.28 -7.69
CA GLU A 36 3.04 2.23 -7.13
C GLU A 36 2.85 1.98 -5.63
N LYS A 37 2.71 0.72 -5.22
CA LYS A 37 2.61 0.33 -3.82
C LYS A 37 3.84 0.74 -3.02
N ASN A 38 5.03 0.60 -3.60
CA ASN A 38 6.29 1.04 -3.01
C ASN A 38 6.42 2.57 -2.89
N ARG A 39 5.62 3.35 -3.61
CA ARG A 39 5.58 4.81 -3.48
C ARG A 39 4.58 5.29 -2.43
N ILE A 40 3.42 4.62 -2.32
CA ILE A 40 2.32 5.15 -1.50
C ILE A 40 2.09 4.41 -0.18
N SER A 41 2.60 3.17 -0.04
CA SER A 41 2.28 2.32 1.12
C SER A 41 2.82 2.87 2.44
N HIS A 42 2.20 2.42 3.53
CA HIS A 42 2.68 2.70 4.89
C HIS A 42 4.13 2.26 5.10
N ARG A 43 4.52 1.13 4.49
CA ARG A 43 5.89 0.61 4.56
C ARG A 43 6.87 1.57 3.92
N ALA A 44 6.55 2.11 2.75
CA ALA A 44 7.40 3.10 2.07
C ALA A 44 7.65 4.32 2.96
N LYS A 45 6.57 4.93 3.48
CA LYS A 45 6.66 6.10 4.38
C LYS A 45 7.45 5.81 5.65
N ALA A 46 7.34 4.60 6.21
CA ALA A 46 8.12 4.20 7.38
C ALA A 46 9.61 4.03 7.06
N LEU A 47 9.93 3.44 5.90
CA LEU A 47 11.31 3.27 5.44
C LEU A 47 11.97 4.61 5.11
N GLU A 48 11.26 5.54 4.47
CA GLU A 48 11.75 6.90 4.22
C GLU A 48 12.14 7.61 5.54
N LYS A 49 11.27 7.52 6.55
CA LYS A 49 11.56 8.06 7.89
C LYS A 49 12.78 7.39 8.52
N LEU A 50 12.89 6.06 8.41
CA LEU A 50 14.05 5.32 8.92
C LEU A 50 15.35 5.76 8.24
N VAL A 51 15.36 5.89 6.90
CA VAL A 51 16.52 6.35 6.14
C VAL A 51 16.91 7.77 6.55
N ALA A 52 15.94 8.65 6.74
CA ALA A 52 16.19 10.02 7.20
C ALA A 52 16.83 10.06 8.60
N GLU A 53 16.42 9.19 9.51
CA GLU A 53 17.03 9.08 10.84
C GLU A 53 18.44 8.46 10.80
N LEU A 54 18.67 7.45 9.97
CA LEU A 54 19.99 6.82 9.82
C LEU A 54 21.00 7.77 9.18
N SER A 55 20.57 8.63 8.25
CA SER A 55 21.44 9.59 7.56
C SER A 55 21.85 10.80 8.42
N LYS A 56 21.25 10.97 9.61
CA LYS A 56 21.62 12.02 10.58
C LYS A 56 22.79 11.62 11.48
N LYS A 57 23.21 10.35 11.44
CA LYS A 57 24.38 9.82 12.16
C LYS A 57 25.61 9.81 11.26
#